data_AF-A0A2S6B0K4-F1
#
_entry.id   AF-A0A2S6B0K4-F1
#
_cell.length_a   1.000
_cell.length_b   1.000
_cell.length_c   1.000
_cell.angle_alpha   90.00
_cell.angle_beta   90.00
_cell.angle_gamma   90.00
#
_symmetry.space_group_name_H-M   'P 1'
#
loop_
_entity.id
_entity.type
_entity.pdbx_description
1 polymer ?
#
loop_
_entity_poly.entity_id
_entity_poly.type
_entity_poly.pdbx_seq_one_letter_code
_entity_poly.pdbx_strand_id
1 'polypeptide(L)'
;MTRSTTSPVVMGVMALELAAGRMPQRAALPAAEASALAEKLGRDLATHAPQVRDLDLVLAAAHFDPAEALRPGWSLHQRLRELHQRAPGRGEGARLIAFGADDTGDIPMPLQAEEGLRGGLLRVVPFLLAGDDHTVSAVEERLESVLLETGMAQADTALLAQNAFGAQVEHARYMTLNDLAAMTAMQYEHGGLGVLWPVIETALMAPGEEQWLDAVPEPLLRYANGEVHIALFEPMAWRARYATQEATDERLERAYQHFQARQQQIAAVLESHGIPVTFAHCPGKADPRTSLSA
;
A
#
# COMPACT_ATOMS: atom_id res chain seq x y z
N MET A 1 7.64 -28.17 -0.51
CA MET A 1 7.47 -26.73 -0.79
C MET A 1 7.23 -26.56 -2.28
N THR A 2 5.97 -26.57 -2.67
CA THR A 2 5.55 -26.24 -4.04
C THR A 2 5.78 -24.75 -4.24
N ARG A 3 6.83 -24.38 -5.00
CA ARG A 3 6.88 -23.04 -5.61
C ARG A 3 5.54 -22.84 -6.32
N SER A 4 4.75 -21.86 -5.89
CA SER A 4 3.61 -21.42 -6.70
C SER A 4 4.21 -20.95 -8.02
N THR A 5 4.02 -21.75 -9.08
CA THR A 5 4.45 -21.44 -10.45
C THR A 5 3.50 -20.40 -11.02
N THR A 6 3.50 -19.22 -10.42
CA THR A 6 2.76 -18.07 -10.92
C THR A 6 3.68 -17.36 -11.90
N SER A 7 3.24 -17.15 -13.14
CA SER A 7 4.01 -16.39 -14.13
C SER A 7 4.39 -15.01 -13.57
N PRO A 8 5.62 -14.54 -13.79
CA PRO A 8 6.06 -13.22 -13.37
C PRO A 8 5.19 -12.14 -14.03
N VAL A 9 5.01 -11.03 -13.33
CA VAL A 9 4.30 -9.84 -13.82
C VAL A 9 4.97 -8.60 -13.23
N VAL A 10 4.89 -7.48 -13.93
CA VAL A 10 5.29 -6.18 -13.36
C VAL A 10 4.09 -5.59 -12.61
N MET A 11 4.32 -5.19 -11.37
CA MET A 11 3.31 -4.54 -10.53
C MET A 11 3.71 -3.09 -10.32
N GLY A 12 2.82 -2.17 -10.67
CA GLY A 12 3.08 -0.74 -10.51
C GLY A 12 1.83 0.07 -10.23
N VAL A 13 2.03 1.37 -10.01
CA VAL A 13 0.95 2.33 -9.78
C VAL A 13 1.19 3.60 -10.57
N MET A 14 0.11 4.26 -10.99
CA MET A 14 0.12 5.69 -11.28
C MET A 14 -0.28 6.43 -10.00
N ALA A 15 0.67 7.13 -9.38
CA ALA A 15 0.44 7.99 -8.25
C ALA A 15 -0.04 9.37 -8.68
N LEU A 16 -1.05 9.88 -7.99
CA LEU A 16 -1.69 11.17 -8.16
C LEU A 16 -1.57 11.93 -6.84
N GLU A 17 -0.70 12.92 -6.81
CA GLU A 17 -0.61 13.88 -5.70
C GLU A 17 -1.66 14.96 -5.90
N LEU A 18 -2.55 15.11 -4.93
CA LEU A 18 -3.70 15.99 -4.97
C LEU A 18 -3.42 17.31 -4.25
N ALA A 19 -4.01 18.38 -4.76
CA ALA A 19 -4.03 19.66 -4.05
C ALA A 19 -4.77 19.53 -2.70
N ALA A 20 -4.24 20.19 -1.68
CA ALA A 20 -4.78 20.11 -0.32
C ALA A 20 -6.28 20.48 -0.24
N GLY A 21 -7.05 19.68 0.50
CA GLY A 21 -8.48 19.94 0.75
C GLY A 21 -9.41 19.66 -0.44
N ARG A 22 -8.95 18.91 -1.45
CA ARG A 22 -9.77 18.42 -2.57
C ARG A 22 -9.70 16.90 -2.63
N MET A 23 -10.86 16.25 -2.57
CA MET A 23 -10.98 14.83 -2.84
C MET A 23 -11.42 14.60 -4.28
N PRO A 24 -11.04 13.49 -4.91
CA PRO A 24 -11.62 13.09 -6.19
C PRO A 24 -13.14 12.99 -6.10
N GLN A 25 -13.84 13.42 -7.15
CA GLN A 25 -15.31 13.32 -7.23
C GLN A 25 -15.79 11.89 -7.50
N ARG A 26 -14.93 11.07 -8.13
CA ARG A 26 -15.25 9.71 -8.54
C ARG A 26 -14.23 8.73 -7.96
N ALA A 27 -14.71 7.67 -7.31
CA ALA A 27 -13.86 6.59 -6.78
C ALA A 27 -13.25 5.72 -7.88
N ALA A 28 -13.96 5.57 -9.00
CA ALA A 28 -13.50 4.87 -10.20
C ALA A 28 -14.06 5.49 -11.47
N LEU A 29 -13.41 5.18 -12.59
CA LEU A 29 -13.75 5.65 -13.92
C LEU A 29 -14.75 4.71 -14.59
N PRO A 30 -15.72 5.21 -15.35
CA PRO A 30 -16.50 4.42 -16.29
C PRO A 30 -15.61 3.78 -17.37
N ALA A 31 -16.07 2.68 -17.96
CA ALA A 31 -15.31 1.87 -18.92
C ALA A 31 -14.64 2.67 -20.07
N ALA A 32 -15.31 3.68 -20.62
CA ALA A 32 -14.77 4.50 -21.70
C ALA A 32 -13.57 5.36 -21.25
N GLU A 33 -13.67 6.03 -20.09
CA GLU A 33 -12.58 6.82 -19.53
C GLU A 33 -11.44 5.92 -19.01
N ALA A 34 -11.78 4.77 -18.44
CA ALA A 34 -10.82 3.75 -18.02
C ALA A 34 -9.95 3.27 -19.18
N SER A 35 -10.57 2.99 -20.34
CA SER A 35 -9.85 2.57 -21.56
C SER A 35 -8.94 3.68 -22.08
N ALA A 36 -9.44 4.92 -22.16
CA ALA A 36 -8.66 6.07 -22.58
C ALA A 36 -7.44 6.33 -21.67
N LEU A 37 -7.60 6.12 -20.36
CA LEU A 37 -6.50 6.24 -19.40
C LEU A 37 -5.47 5.11 -19.59
N ALA A 38 -5.92 3.87 -19.77
CA ALA A 38 -5.03 2.73 -20.01
C ALA A 38 -4.19 2.91 -21.30
N GLU A 39 -4.77 3.42 -22.37
CA GLU A 39 -4.06 3.74 -23.62
C GLU A 39 -2.93 4.75 -23.40
N LYS A 40 -3.23 5.88 -22.73
CA LYS A 40 -2.23 6.92 -22.44
C LYS A 40 -1.15 6.41 -21.49
N LEU A 41 -1.53 5.68 -20.45
CA LEU A 41 -0.61 5.08 -19.49
C LEU A 41 0.36 4.11 -20.17
N GLY A 42 -0.15 3.19 -21.01
CA GLY A 42 0.69 2.25 -21.76
C GLY A 42 1.64 2.96 -22.72
N ARG A 43 1.18 4.03 -23.39
CA ARG A 43 2.03 4.88 -24.24
C ARG A 43 3.15 5.53 -23.43
N ASP A 44 2.84 6.09 -22.27
CA ASP A 44 3.83 6.75 -21.41
C ASP A 44 4.87 5.76 -20.91
N LEU A 45 4.45 4.60 -20.37
CA LEU A 45 5.37 3.54 -19.94
C LEU A 45 6.27 3.05 -21.08
N ALA A 46 5.74 2.94 -22.31
CA ALA A 46 6.51 2.56 -23.49
C ALA A 46 7.57 3.60 -23.92
N THR A 47 7.56 4.81 -23.36
CA THR A 47 8.67 5.76 -23.52
C THR A 47 9.87 5.41 -22.65
N HIS A 48 9.64 4.74 -21.50
CA HIS A 48 10.69 4.30 -20.57
C HIS A 48 11.20 2.88 -20.88
N ALA A 49 10.29 2.00 -21.31
CA ALA A 49 10.57 0.62 -21.68
C ALA A 49 9.74 0.23 -22.94
N PRO A 50 10.31 0.33 -24.16
CA PRO A 50 9.57 0.07 -25.40
C PRO A 50 8.85 -1.28 -25.47
N GLN A 51 9.42 -2.30 -24.83
CA GLN A 51 8.90 -3.67 -24.73
C GLN A 51 7.58 -3.78 -23.95
N VAL A 52 7.14 -2.73 -23.25
CA VAL A 52 5.78 -2.65 -22.69
C VAL A 52 4.72 -2.89 -23.77
N ARG A 53 5.00 -2.54 -25.04
CA ARG A 53 4.11 -2.78 -26.18
C ARG A 53 3.88 -4.27 -26.49
N ASP A 54 4.74 -5.14 -25.99
CA ASP A 54 4.66 -6.59 -26.18
C ASP A 54 3.97 -7.30 -25.00
N LEU A 55 3.53 -6.53 -23.99
CA LEU A 55 2.88 -7.03 -22.78
C LEU A 55 1.41 -6.60 -22.72
N ASP A 56 0.59 -7.43 -22.09
CA ASP A 56 -0.74 -7.02 -21.67
C ASP A 56 -0.61 -5.97 -20.55
N LEU A 57 -1.31 -4.85 -20.70
CA LEU A 57 -1.49 -3.84 -19.66
C LEU A 57 -2.87 -4.00 -19.02
N VAL A 58 -2.90 -4.16 -17.71
CA VAL A 58 -4.13 -4.29 -16.93
C VAL A 58 -4.23 -3.15 -15.95
N LEU A 59 -5.30 -2.37 -15.99
CA LEU A 59 -5.51 -1.19 -15.15
C LEU A 59 -6.70 -1.39 -14.22
N ALA A 60 -6.53 -1.16 -12.92
CA ALA A 60 -7.63 -0.87 -12.02
C ALA A 60 -7.93 0.63 -12.15
N ALA A 61 -8.99 1.00 -12.87
CA ALA A 61 -9.34 2.41 -13.08
C ALA A 61 -10.10 2.99 -11.88
N ALA A 62 -9.57 2.75 -10.69
CA ALA A 62 -10.03 3.22 -9.38
C ALA A 62 -8.81 3.74 -8.61
N HIS A 63 -9.04 4.64 -7.64
CA HIS A 63 -7.96 5.25 -6.88
C HIS A 63 -7.95 4.80 -5.40
N PHE A 64 -6.79 4.39 -4.91
CA PHE A 64 -6.60 3.81 -3.58
C PHE A 64 -5.62 4.64 -2.75
N ASP A 65 -5.62 4.41 -1.44
CA ASP A 65 -4.55 4.90 -0.58
C ASP A 65 -3.28 4.07 -0.82
N PRO A 66 -2.07 4.65 -0.72
CA PRO A 66 -0.83 3.90 -0.76
C PRO A 66 -0.80 2.69 0.18
N ALA A 67 -1.37 2.79 1.38
CA ALA A 67 -1.45 1.68 2.32
C ALA A 67 -2.29 0.51 1.80
N GLU A 68 -3.31 0.76 0.99
CA GLU A 68 -4.14 -0.28 0.36
C GLU A 68 -3.39 -1.02 -0.76
N ALA A 69 -2.53 -0.33 -1.51
CA ALA A 69 -1.65 -0.94 -2.51
C ALA A 69 -0.50 -1.72 -1.85
N LEU A 70 -0.04 -1.26 -0.69
CA LEU A 70 0.99 -1.89 0.14
C LEU A 70 0.36 -2.76 1.24
N ARG A 71 -0.56 -3.65 0.87
CA ARG A 71 -1.07 -4.70 1.78
C ARG A 71 -0.36 -6.02 1.55
N PRO A 72 -0.11 -6.83 2.60
CA PRO A 72 0.48 -8.16 2.47
C PRO A 72 -0.18 -9.00 1.37
N GLY A 73 0.64 -9.63 0.53
CA GLY A 73 0.16 -10.40 -0.62
C GLY A 73 -0.25 -9.57 -1.84
N TRP A 74 -0.06 -8.25 -1.82
CA TRP A 74 -0.31 -7.34 -2.95
C TRP A 74 -1.75 -7.45 -3.47
N SER A 75 -2.72 -7.37 -2.56
CA SER A 75 -4.13 -7.76 -2.81
C SER A 75 -4.76 -7.10 -4.05
N LEU A 76 -4.48 -5.83 -4.32
CA LEU A 76 -4.96 -5.12 -5.51
C LEU A 76 -4.37 -5.72 -6.80
N HIS A 77 -3.05 -5.93 -6.86
CA HIS A 77 -2.37 -6.50 -8.03
C HIS A 77 -2.67 -7.99 -8.21
N GLN A 78 -2.83 -8.74 -7.12
CA GLN A 78 -3.30 -10.11 -7.15
C GLN A 78 -4.69 -10.18 -7.78
N ARG A 79 -5.58 -9.24 -7.44
CA ARG A 79 -6.90 -9.16 -8.07
C ARG A 79 -6.80 -8.84 -9.56
N LEU A 80 -5.95 -7.89 -9.96
CA LEU A 80 -5.73 -7.61 -11.38
C LEU A 80 -5.21 -8.83 -12.14
N ARG A 81 -4.33 -9.63 -11.52
CA ARG A 81 -3.83 -10.88 -12.08
C ARG A 81 -4.95 -11.92 -12.28
N GLU A 82 -5.84 -12.09 -11.30
CA GLU A 82 -7.00 -12.98 -11.44
C GLU A 82 -7.96 -12.54 -12.55
N LEU A 83 -8.21 -11.23 -12.65
CA LEU A 83 -9.09 -10.67 -13.67
C LEU A 83 -8.48 -10.79 -15.07
N HIS A 84 -7.19 -10.51 -15.22
CA HIS A 84 -6.42 -10.76 -16.44
C HIS A 84 -6.54 -12.20 -16.91
N GLN A 85 -6.52 -13.16 -15.97
CA GLN A 85 -6.64 -14.57 -16.32
C GLN A 85 -8.00 -14.96 -16.91
N ARG A 86 -9.04 -14.17 -16.62
CA ARG A 86 -10.41 -14.40 -17.10
C ARG A 86 -10.77 -13.52 -18.30
N ALA A 87 -9.92 -12.57 -18.66
CA ALA A 87 -10.18 -11.63 -19.75
C ALA A 87 -10.11 -12.31 -21.14
N PRO A 88 -11.02 -11.97 -22.07
CA PRO A 88 -11.06 -12.53 -23.42
C PRO A 88 -9.88 -12.04 -24.29
N GLY A 89 -9.72 -12.64 -25.49
CA GLY A 89 -8.68 -12.23 -26.46
C GLY A 89 -7.27 -12.80 -26.19
N ARG A 90 -7.14 -13.84 -25.37
CA ARG A 90 -5.84 -14.49 -25.12
C ARG A 90 -5.25 -15.05 -26.42
N GLY A 91 -3.99 -14.70 -26.69
CA GLY A 91 -3.27 -15.16 -27.88
C GLY A 91 -3.47 -14.28 -29.12
N GLU A 92 -4.21 -13.17 -29.02
CA GLU A 92 -4.44 -12.21 -30.11
C GLU A 92 -3.42 -11.06 -30.14
N GLY A 93 -2.32 -11.18 -29.39
CA GLY A 93 -1.30 -10.14 -29.20
C GLY A 93 -1.41 -9.44 -27.83
N ALA A 94 -0.66 -8.36 -27.66
CA ALA A 94 -0.68 -7.53 -26.46
C ALA A 94 -2.01 -6.77 -26.34
N ARG A 95 -2.59 -6.77 -25.13
CA ARG A 95 -3.92 -6.21 -24.84
C ARG A 95 -3.86 -5.06 -23.85
N LEU A 96 -4.80 -4.13 -23.98
CA LEU A 96 -5.11 -3.13 -22.96
C LEU A 96 -6.43 -3.53 -22.30
N ILE A 97 -6.40 -3.78 -20.99
CA ILE A 97 -7.55 -4.24 -20.22
C ILE A 97 -7.77 -3.28 -19.05
N ALA A 98 -8.85 -2.52 -19.06
CA ALA A 98 -9.17 -1.57 -18.00
C ALA A 98 -10.43 -2.01 -17.24
N PHE A 99 -10.30 -2.19 -15.93
CA PHE A 99 -11.40 -2.49 -15.03
C PHE A 99 -11.86 -1.19 -14.35
N GLY A 100 -12.97 -0.65 -14.85
CA GLY A 100 -13.64 0.53 -14.30
C GLY A 100 -14.93 0.17 -13.56
N ALA A 101 -15.66 1.21 -13.16
CA ALA A 101 -17.03 1.08 -12.69
C ALA A 101 -17.95 0.64 -13.84
N ASP A 102 -18.97 -0.15 -13.51
CA ASP A 102 -20.04 -0.49 -14.45
C ASP A 102 -21.01 0.68 -14.69
N ASP A 103 -22.05 0.44 -15.50
CA ASP A 103 -23.05 1.46 -15.86
C ASP A 103 -23.85 1.99 -14.65
N THR A 104 -23.84 1.27 -13.52
CA THR A 104 -24.46 1.69 -12.26
C THR A 104 -23.49 2.42 -11.33
N GLY A 105 -22.21 2.49 -11.70
CA GLY A 105 -21.14 3.07 -10.88
C GLY A 105 -20.51 2.07 -9.91
N ASP A 106 -20.90 0.80 -9.95
CA ASP A 106 -20.40 -0.23 -9.06
C ASP A 106 -19.03 -0.73 -9.52
N ILE A 107 -18.14 -0.93 -8.54
CA ILE A 107 -16.78 -1.41 -8.77
C ILE A 107 -16.65 -2.78 -8.11
N PRO A 108 -16.12 -3.82 -8.76
CA PRO A 108 -15.99 -5.13 -8.11
C PRO A 108 -15.02 -5.09 -6.92
N MET A 109 -15.41 -5.62 -5.77
CA MET A 109 -14.47 -5.86 -4.66
C MET A 109 -13.31 -6.78 -5.10
N PRO A 110 -12.08 -6.61 -4.57
CA PRO A 110 -11.60 -5.54 -3.68
C PRO A 110 -11.12 -4.26 -4.40
N LEU A 111 -11.53 -3.98 -5.64
CA LEU A 111 -11.13 -2.75 -6.35
C LEU A 111 -11.89 -1.49 -5.88
N GLN A 112 -12.43 -1.52 -4.66
CA GLN A 112 -13.04 -0.35 -4.00
C GLN A 112 -12.12 0.12 -2.89
N ALA A 113 -11.82 1.42 -2.88
CA ALA A 113 -11.07 2.01 -1.78
C ALA A 113 -11.89 2.02 -0.48
N GLU A 114 -11.24 1.65 0.62
CA GLU A 114 -11.83 1.69 1.96
C GLU A 114 -12.21 3.11 2.36
N GLU A 115 -13.42 3.29 2.89
CA GLU A 115 -13.99 4.60 3.19
C GLU A 115 -13.09 5.44 4.12
N GLY A 116 -12.52 4.82 5.15
CA GLY A 116 -11.61 5.47 6.09
C GLY A 116 -10.27 5.93 5.50
N LEU A 117 -9.89 5.42 4.32
CA LEU A 117 -8.63 5.71 3.66
C LEU A 117 -8.77 6.62 2.45
N ARG A 118 -9.97 7.11 2.12
CA ARG A 118 -10.17 7.98 0.93
C ARG A 118 -9.60 9.40 1.06
N GLY A 119 -9.16 9.80 2.25
CA GLY A 119 -8.80 11.19 2.57
C GLY A 119 -7.35 11.59 2.28
N GLY A 120 -6.47 10.65 1.93
CA GLY A 120 -5.05 10.93 1.66
C GLY A 120 -4.83 11.84 0.45
N LEU A 121 -3.85 12.75 0.55
CA LEU A 121 -3.45 13.63 -0.57
C LEU A 121 -2.77 12.88 -1.70
N LEU A 122 -2.15 11.73 -1.41
CA LEU A 122 -1.59 10.86 -2.41
C LEU A 122 -2.59 9.74 -2.69
N ARG A 123 -3.00 9.61 -3.96
CA ARG A 123 -3.80 8.48 -4.44
C ARG A 123 -3.01 7.65 -5.42
N VAL A 124 -3.28 6.36 -5.48
CA VAL A 124 -2.62 5.43 -6.43
C VAL A 124 -3.65 4.71 -7.30
N VAL A 125 -3.34 4.55 -8.58
CA VAL A 125 -4.13 3.82 -9.56
C VAL A 125 -3.31 2.59 -10.01
N PRO A 126 -3.62 1.38 -9.52
CA PRO A 126 -2.82 0.17 -9.78
C PRO A 126 -2.85 -0.28 -11.23
N PHE A 127 -1.70 -0.70 -11.75
CA PHE A 127 -1.59 -1.40 -13.02
C PHE A 127 -0.72 -2.66 -12.92
N LEU A 128 -0.90 -3.56 -13.88
CA LEU A 128 -0.16 -4.81 -14.04
C LEU A 128 0.34 -4.92 -15.48
N LEU A 129 1.58 -5.36 -15.68
CA LEU A 129 2.07 -5.81 -16.99
C LEU A 129 2.29 -7.32 -16.97
N ALA A 130 1.70 -8.04 -17.93
CA ALA A 130 1.77 -9.50 -18.00
C ALA A 130 2.04 -9.97 -19.43
N GLY A 131 2.83 -11.04 -19.59
CA GLY A 131 3.17 -11.56 -20.90
C GLY A 131 4.24 -12.64 -20.81
N ASP A 132 5.13 -12.67 -21.79
CA ASP A 132 6.29 -13.58 -21.79
C ASP A 132 7.25 -13.27 -20.62
N ASP A 133 7.71 -14.32 -19.93
CA ASP A 133 8.54 -14.20 -18.72
C ASP A 133 9.81 -13.39 -18.95
N HIS A 134 10.49 -13.58 -20.09
CA HIS A 134 11.73 -12.84 -20.39
C HIS A 134 11.45 -11.36 -20.64
N THR A 135 10.37 -11.05 -21.38
CA THR A 135 9.96 -9.66 -21.62
C THR A 135 9.53 -8.97 -20.33
N VAL A 136 8.77 -9.65 -19.47
CA VAL A 136 8.35 -9.13 -18.17
C VAL A 136 9.57 -8.78 -17.31
N SER A 137 10.52 -9.71 -17.15
CA SER A 137 11.73 -9.44 -16.34
C SER A 137 12.56 -8.27 -16.88
N ALA A 138 12.72 -8.17 -18.20
CA ALA A 138 13.45 -7.06 -18.82
C ALA A 138 12.74 -5.70 -18.62
N VAL A 139 11.41 -5.68 -18.68
CA VAL A 139 10.62 -4.47 -18.42
C VAL A 139 10.64 -4.10 -16.94
N GLU A 140 10.53 -5.07 -16.04
CA GLU A 140 10.60 -4.87 -14.59
C GLU A 140 11.91 -4.18 -14.18
N GLU A 141 13.05 -4.76 -14.56
CA GLU A 141 14.38 -4.22 -14.27
C GLU A 141 14.54 -2.80 -14.85
N ARG A 142 14.06 -2.59 -16.08
CA ARG A 142 14.13 -1.28 -16.73
C ARG A 142 13.29 -0.23 -16.00
N LEU A 143 12.05 -0.55 -15.64
CA LEU A 143 11.14 0.38 -14.98
C LEU A 143 11.62 0.73 -13.57
N GLU A 144 12.05 -0.28 -12.80
CA GLU A 144 12.66 -0.08 -11.47
C GLU A 144 13.86 0.89 -11.54
N SER A 145 14.69 0.76 -12.58
CA SER A 145 15.88 1.61 -12.75
C SER A 145 15.56 3.07 -13.11
N VAL A 146 14.38 3.41 -13.65
CA VAL A 146 14.14 4.74 -14.26
C VAL A 146 12.93 5.50 -13.77
N LEU A 147 11.91 4.84 -13.22
CA LEU A 147 10.67 5.50 -12.85
C LEU A 147 10.84 6.45 -11.66
N LEU A 148 11.75 6.12 -10.73
CA LEU A 148 12.06 6.98 -9.60
C LEU A 148 12.49 8.40 -10.03
N GLU A 149 13.34 8.50 -11.07
CA GLU A 149 13.85 9.79 -11.57
C GLU A 149 12.95 10.40 -12.65
N THR A 150 12.45 9.59 -13.58
CA THR A 150 11.84 10.08 -14.83
C THR A 150 10.38 9.69 -15.01
N GLY A 151 9.76 9.00 -14.06
CA GLY A 151 8.43 8.44 -14.18
C GLY A 151 7.26 9.43 -14.17
N MET A 152 7.47 10.73 -14.42
CA MET A 152 6.37 11.69 -14.51
C MET A 152 5.43 11.31 -15.66
N ALA A 153 4.13 11.29 -15.39
CA ALA A 153 3.13 11.07 -16.42
C ALA A 153 3.17 12.20 -17.44
N GLN A 154 2.90 11.90 -18.71
CA GLN A 154 2.80 12.94 -19.72
C GLN A 154 1.62 13.88 -19.40
N ALA A 155 1.75 15.15 -19.79
CA ALA A 155 0.79 16.19 -19.43
C ALA A 155 -0.65 15.86 -19.85
N ASP A 156 -0.84 15.21 -21.00
CA ASP A 156 -2.16 14.81 -21.47
C ASP A 156 -2.73 13.59 -20.71
N THR A 157 -1.86 12.71 -20.19
CA THR A 157 -2.26 11.61 -19.29
C THR A 157 -2.68 12.16 -17.93
N ALA A 158 -1.87 13.06 -17.36
CA ALA A 158 -2.17 13.71 -16.09
C ALA A 158 -3.48 14.51 -16.17
N LEU A 159 -3.69 15.27 -17.25
CA LEU A 159 -4.92 16.03 -17.48
C LEU A 159 -6.13 15.10 -17.67
N LEU A 160 -5.98 13.99 -18.40
CA LEU A 160 -7.05 13.01 -18.53
C LEU A 160 -7.42 12.43 -17.17
N ALA A 161 -6.44 11.96 -16.38
CA ALA A 161 -6.68 11.42 -15.03
C ALA A 161 -7.36 12.45 -14.12
N GLN A 162 -6.89 13.70 -14.14
CA GLN A 162 -7.48 14.79 -13.37
C GLN A 162 -8.97 14.98 -13.70
N ASN A 163 -9.29 15.13 -14.98
CA ASN A 163 -10.67 15.34 -15.44
C ASN A 163 -11.55 14.11 -15.18
N ALA A 164 -11.00 12.92 -15.43
CA ALA A 164 -11.70 11.65 -15.26
C ALA A 164 -11.99 11.38 -13.76
N PHE A 165 -11.08 11.65 -12.84
CA PHE A 165 -11.39 11.49 -11.41
C PHE A 165 -12.13 12.69 -10.80
N GLY A 166 -12.25 13.80 -11.54
CA GLY A 166 -12.77 15.06 -11.00
C GLY A 166 -11.93 15.56 -9.83
N ALA A 167 -10.61 15.33 -9.91
CA ALA A 167 -9.64 15.68 -8.88
C ALA A 167 -8.87 16.95 -9.27
N GLN A 168 -8.08 17.51 -8.35
CA GLN A 168 -7.10 18.54 -8.65
C GLN A 168 -5.72 17.94 -8.40
N VAL A 169 -5.00 17.62 -9.47
CA VAL A 169 -3.73 16.87 -9.42
C VAL A 169 -2.57 17.84 -9.58
N GLU A 170 -1.67 17.87 -8.60
CA GLU A 170 -0.43 18.66 -8.65
C GLU A 170 0.66 17.89 -9.39
N HIS A 171 0.81 16.60 -9.06
CA HIS A 171 1.77 15.71 -9.72
C HIS A 171 1.15 14.36 -10.05
N ALA A 172 1.49 13.83 -11.21
CA ALA A 172 1.14 12.48 -11.62
C ALA A 172 2.41 11.73 -12.05
N ARG A 173 2.65 10.54 -11.50
CA ARG A 173 3.85 9.76 -11.80
C ARG A 173 3.62 8.26 -11.72
N TYR A 174 4.39 7.50 -12.46
CA TYR A 174 4.46 6.04 -12.37
C TYR A 174 5.51 5.63 -11.36
N MET A 175 5.22 4.58 -10.61
CA MET A 175 6.12 3.97 -9.64
C MET A 175 5.97 2.46 -9.71
N THR A 176 7.07 1.75 -9.46
CA THR A 176 6.98 0.33 -9.09
C THR A 176 6.42 0.20 -7.67
N LEU A 177 6.07 -1.02 -7.25
CA LEU A 177 5.67 -1.24 -5.86
C LEU A 177 6.83 -1.00 -4.87
N ASN A 178 8.07 -1.25 -5.29
CA ASN A 178 9.25 -0.95 -4.46
C ASN A 178 9.45 0.56 -4.30
N ASP A 179 9.31 1.33 -5.37
CA ASP A 179 9.35 2.80 -5.31
C ASP A 179 8.26 3.35 -4.38
N LEU A 180 7.03 2.83 -4.51
CA LEU A 180 5.91 3.19 -3.63
C LEU A 180 6.23 2.87 -2.16
N ALA A 181 6.76 1.67 -1.90
CA ALA A 181 7.14 1.22 -0.56
C ALA A 181 8.23 2.13 0.04
N ALA A 182 9.30 2.41 -0.72
CA ALA A 182 10.38 3.28 -0.27
C ALA A 182 9.88 4.71 0.04
N MET A 183 9.02 5.27 -0.81
CA MET A 183 8.43 6.58 -0.56
C MET A 183 7.50 6.57 0.67
N THR A 184 6.67 5.54 0.86
CA THR A 184 5.83 5.41 2.06
C THR A 184 6.69 5.27 3.32
N ALA A 185 7.78 4.52 3.27
CA ALA A 185 8.74 4.41 4.37
C ALA A 185 9.29 5.78 4.79
N MET A 186 9.75 6.57 3.80
CA MET A 186 10.21 7.94 4.02
C MET A 186 9.10 8.82 4.60
N GLN A 187 7.87 8.73 4.10
CA GLN A 187 6.74 9.52 4.63
C GLN A 187 6.45 9.20 6.09
N TYR A 188 6.52 7.91 6.47
CA TYR A 188 6.40 7.51 7.86
C TYR A 188 7.56 7.98 8.72
N GLU A 189 8.79 7.97 8.23
CA GLU A 189 9.93 8.55 8.94
C GLU A 189 9.70 10.03 9.26
N HIS A 190 9.31 10.84 8.26
CA HIS A 190 8.99 12.26 8.45
C HIS A 190 7.80 12.49 9.39
N GLY A 191 6.84 11.57 9.40
CA GLY A 191 5.67 11.59 10.28
C GLY A 191 5.90 11.04 11.69
N GLY A 192 7.13 10.63 12.04
CA GLY A 192 7.43 10.03 13.35
C GLY A 192 6.87 8.61 13.52
N LEU A 193 6.58 7.92 12.42
CA LEU A 193 6.08 6.54 12.35
C LEU A 193 7.09 5.57 11.71
N GLY A 194 8.29 6.05 11.34
CA GLY A 194 9.31 5.22 10.68
C GLY A 194 9.69 3.95 11.45
N VAL A 195 9.53 3.95 12.78
CA VAL A 195 9.73 2.77 13.65
C VAL A 195 8.82 1.58 13.30
N LEU A 196 7.68 1.83 12.63
CA LEU A 196 6.77 0.77 12.19
C LEU A 196 7.16 0.17 10.84
N TRP A 197 7.96 0.87 10.02
CA TRP A 197 8.27 0.41 8.67
C TRP A 197 8.86 -1.01 8.63
N PRO A 198 9.83 -1.39 9.49
CA PRO A 198 10.36 -2.76 9.49
C PRO A 198 9.28 -3.84 9.69
N VAL A 199 8.23 -3.54 10.48
CA VAL A 199 7.11 -4.46 10.70
C VAL A 199 6.26 -4.60 9.44
N ILE A 200 5.92 -3.47 8.82
CA ILE A 200 5.14 -3.44 7.57
C ILE A 200 5.92 -4.09 6.42
N GLU A 201 7.20 -3.78 6.29
CA GLU A 201 8.11 -4.36 5.29
C GLU A 201 8.24 -5.87 5.45
N THR A 202 8.39 -6.37 6.70
CA THR A 202 8.38 -7.80 6.97
C THR A 202 7.05 -8.42 6.51
N ALA A 203 5.92 -7.80 6.84
CA ALA A 203 4.62 -8.29 6.40
C ALA A 203 4.41 -8.29 4.87
N LEU A 204 5.07 -7.38 4.15
CA LEU A 204 5.01 -7.28 2.70
C LEU A 204 5.93 -8.28 1.98
N MET A 205 7.19 -8.34 2.41
CA MET A 205 8.27 -9.00 1.67
C MET A 205 8.64 -10.36 2.24
N ALA A 206 8.49 -10.54 3.55
CA ALA A 206 8.87 -11.75 4.26
C ALA A 206 7.78 -12.16 5.28
N PRO A 207 6.52 -12.39 4.86
CA PRO A 207 5.40 -12.59 5.79
C PRO A 207 5.51 -13.84 6.68
N GLY A 208 6.46 -14.73 6.39
CA GLY A 208 6.79 -15.89 7.23
C GLY A 208 7.84 -15.61 8.31
N GLU A 209 8.44 -14.42 8.31
CA GLU A 209 9.43 -13.99 9.31
C GLU A 209 8.76 -13.27 10.49
N GLU A 210 9.45 -13.27 11.61
CA GLU A 210 9.01 -12.56 12.82
C GLU A 210 9.71 -11.21 12.91
N GLN A 211 8.97 -10.18 13.32
CA GLN A 211 9.53 -8.85 13.57
C GLN A 211 9.04 -8.28 14.89
N TRP A 212 9.96 -7.69 15.66
CA TRP A 212 9.65 -7.03 16.93
C TRP A 212 9.86 -5.51 16.82
N LEU A 213 9.01 -4.75 17.50
CA LEU A 213 9.30 -3.36 17.88
C LEU A 213 9.41 -3.31 19.41
N ASP A 214 10.64 -3.24 19.89
CA ASP A 214 10.98 -3.15 21.31
C ASP A 214 11.95 -1.98 21.53
N ALA A 215 11.41 -0.77 21.44
CA ALA A 215 12.18 0.46 21.58
C ALA A 215 11.37 1.51 22.34
N VAL A 216 11.70 1.76 23.61
CA VAL A 216 11.06 2.83 24.41
C VAL A 216 11.30 4.19 23.73
N PRO A 217 10.28 5.06 23.60
CA PRO A 217 8.97 5.03 24.26
C PRO A 217 7.86 4.28 23.51
N GLU A 218 8.16 3.61 22.41
CA GLU A 218 7.15 2.95 21.59
C GLU A 218 6.51 1.74 22.29
N PRO A 219 5.20 1.52 22.06
CA PRO A 219 4.53 0.29 22.47
C PRO A 219 5.27 -0.96 21.97
N LEU A 220 5.53 -1.88 22.89
CA LEU A 220 6.06 -3.19 22.55
C LEU A 220 5.05 -3.96 21.68
N LEU A 221 5.49 -4.43 20.53
CA LEU A 221 4.69 -5.27 19.65
C LEU A 221 5.53 -6.33 18.93
N ARG A 222 4.83 -7.34 18.43
CA ARG A 222 5.39 -8.47 17.66
C ARG A 222 4.52 -8.76 16.47
N TYR A 223 5.13 -8.82 15.29
CA TYR A 223 4.56 -9.39 14.09
C TYR A 223 4.98 -10.84 13.95
N ALA A 224 4.01 -11.74 13.76
CA ALA A 224 4.23 -13.11 13.37
C ALA A 224 2.95 -13.69 12.78
N ASN A 225 3.07 -14.70 11.90
CA ASN A 225 1.92 -15.42 11.34
C ASN A 225 0.88 -14.51 10.64
N GLY A 226 1.31 -13.36 10.11
CA GLY A 226 0.42 -12.43 9.42
C GLY A 226 -0.35 -11.47 10.33
N GLU A 227 -0.10 -11.43 11.63
CA GLU A 227 -0.77 -10.53 12.59
C GLU A 227 0.24 -9.83 13.51
N VAL A 228 -0.18 -8.71 14.10
CA VAL A 228 0.58 -7.98 15.12
C VAL A 228 -0.10 -8.09 16.47
N HIS A 229 0.65 -8.52 17.47
CA HIS A 229 0.26 -8.46 18.87
C HIS A 229 0.88 -7.22 19.52
N ILE A 230 0.08 -6.34 20.09
CA ILE A 230 0.53 -5.17 20.87
C ILE A 230 0.39 -5.47 22.37
N ALA A 231 1.42 -5.18 23.14
CA ALA A 231 1.42 -5.42 24.59
C ALA A 231 0.47 -4.46 25.32
N LEU A 232 -0.49 -5.03 26.05
CA LEU A 232 -1.34 -4.32 27.00
C LEU A 232 -0.81 -4.55 28.42
N PHE A 233 0.01 -3.63 28.91
CA PHE A 233 0.63 -3.72 30.23
C PHE A 233 -0.35 -3.38 31.37
N GLU A 234 -0.28 -4.11 32.47
CA GLU A 234 -0.88 -3.66 33.74
C GLU A 234 -0.24 -2.36 34.23
N PRO A 235 -0.95 -1.50 34.98
CA PRO A 235 -0.47 -0.16 35.36
C PRO A 235 0.92 -0.14 36.01
N MET A 236 1.21 -1.09 36.92
CA MET A 236 2.51 -1.17 37.57
C MET A 236 3.63 -1.59 36.61
N ALA A 237 3.33 -2.51 35.69
CA ALA A 237 4.27 -3.00 34.68
C ALA A 237 4.57 -1.92 33.64
N TRP A 238 3.53 -1.20 33.22
CA TRP A 238 3.65 -0.04 32.33
C TRP A 238 4.53 1.03 32.96
N ARG A 239 4.26 1.41 34.22
CA ARG A 239 5.06 2.44 34.93
C ARG A 239 6.53 2.03 35.04
N ALA A 240 6.80 0.78 35.39
CA ALA A 240 8.15 0.25 35.51
C ALA A 240 8.93 0.28 34.18
N ARG A 241 8.24 0.21 33.04
CA ARG A 241 8.86 0.19 31.71
C ARG A 241 8.97 1.56 31.05
N TYR A 242 7.88 2.34 31.07
CA TYR A 242 7.76 3.56 30.26
C TYR A 242 7.83 4.86 31.07
N ALA A 243 7.64 4.79 32.39
CA ALA A 243 7.49 5.99 33.23
C ALA A 243 8.37 5.94 34.50
N THR A 244 9.59 5.39 34.39
CA THR A 244 10.53 5.22 35.52
C THR A 244 10.92 6.53 36.20
N GLN A 245 10.86 7.64 35.48
CA GLN A 245 11.26 8.97 35.96
C GLN A 245 10.07 9.85 36.39
N GLU A 246 8.83 9.36 36.25
CA GLU A 246 7.64 10.13 36.55
C GLU A 246 7.29 10.07 38.05
N ALA A 247 7.37 11.24 38.70
CA ALA A 247 7.33 11.37 40.15
C ALA A 247 5.97 11.82 40.73
N THR A 248 5.11 12.45 39.92
CA THR A 248 3.79 12.92 40.37
C THR A 248 2.67 12.21 39.64
N ASP A 249 1.53 12.05 40.32
CA ASP A 249 0.36 11.36 39.77
C ASP A 249 -0.19 12.07 38.53
N GLU A 250 -0.17 13.41 38.49
CA GLU A 250 -0.64 14.16 37.31
C GLU A 250 0.25 13.93 36.08
N ARG A 251 1.56 13.78 36.27
CA ARG A 251 2.49 13.52 35.15
C ARG A 251 2.38 12.07 34.67
N LEU A 252 2.21 11.13 35.59
CA LEU A 252 1.96 9.72 35.28
C LEU A 252 0.69 9.54 34.44
N GLU A 253 -0.40 10.20 34.84
CA GLU A 253 -1.67 10.14 34.11
C GLU A 253 -1.52 10.68 32.68
N ARG A 254 -0.87 11.84 32.51
CA ARG A 254 -0.61 12.40 31.17
C ARG A 254 0.28 11.50 30.31
N ALA A 255 1.34 10.93 30.89
CA ALA A 255 2.24 10.02 30.19
C ALA A 255 1.49 8.75 29.75
N TYR A 256 0.58 8.24 30.57
CA TYR A 256 -0.24 7.08 30.24
C TYR A 256 -1.22 7.39 29.10
N GLN A 257 -1.91 8.53 29.16
CA GLN A 257 -2.82 8.97 28.09
C GLN A 257 -2.09 9.13 26.75
N HIS A 258 -0.90 9.75 26.74
CA HIS A 258 -0.08 9.84 25.53
C HIS A 258 0.35 8.47 25.01
N PHE A 259 0.71 7.55 25.89
CA PHE A 259 1.07 6.19 25.50
C PHE A 259 -0.12 5.44 24.89
N GLN A 260 -1.31 5.56 25.47
CA GLN A 260 -2.53 4.95 24.91
C GLN A 260 -2.88 5.54 23.54
N ALA A 261 -2.77 6.87 23.38
CA ALA A 261 -2.96 7.51 22.08
C ALA A 261 -1.94 7.00 21.05
N ARG A 262 -0.68 6.80 21.46
CA ARG A 262 0.36 6.22 20.61
C ARG A 262 0.07 4.76 20.23
N GLN A 263 -0.45 3.95 21.14
CA GLN A 263 -0.89 2.58 20.84
C GLN A 263 -1.99 2.55 19.77
N GLN A 264 -3.00 3.41 19.91
CA GLN A 264 -4.09 3.50 18.94
C GLN A 264 -3.62 4.02 17.58
N GLN A 265 -2.70 4.99 17.56
CA GLN A 265 -2.09 5.47 16.33
C GLN A 265 -1.34 4.35 15.59
N ILE A 266 -0.54 3.57 16.31
CA ILE A 266 0.20 2.45 15.73
C ILE A 266 -0.76 1.37 15.19
N ALA A 267 -1.78 1.01 15.97
CA ALA A 267 -2.78 0.03 15.54
C ALA A 267 -3.47 0.46 14.25
N ALA A 268 -3.92 1.73 14.18
CA ALA A 268 -4.60 2.27 13.00
C ALA A 268 -3.72 2.26 11.74
N VAL A 269 -2.42 2.51 11.87
CA VAL A 269 -1.47 2.45 10.74
C VAL A 269 -1.25 1.01 10.27
N LEU A 270 -1.14 0.04 11.18
CA LEU A 270 -1.02 -1.37 10.80
C LEU A 270 -2.30 -1.88 10.13
N GLU A 271 -3.46 -1.49 10.66
CA GLU A 271 -4.77 -1.86 10.10
C GLU A 271 -5.00 -1.24 8.71
N SER A 272 -4.50 -0.03 8.43
CA SER A 272 -4.62 0.56 7.08
C SER A 272 -3.85 -0.26 6.03
N HIS A 273 -2.72 -0.84 6.42
CA HIS A 273 -1.96 -1.83 5.64
C HIS A 273 -2.59 -3.24 5.65
N GLY A 274 -3.79 -3.40 6.20
CA GLY A 274 -4.48 -4.69 6.26
C GLY A 274 -3.77 -5.72 7.13
N ILE A 275 -2.93 -5.29 8.08
CA ILE A 275 -2.25 -6.15 9.05
C ILE A 275 -3.14 -6.20 10.30
N PRO A 276 -3.74 -7.36 10.64
CA PRO A 276 -4.58 -7.50 11.83
C PRO A 276 -3.80 -7.18 13.10
N VAL A 277 -4.44 -6.46 14.02
CA VAL A 277 -3.87 -6.10 15.32
C VAL A 277 -4.69 -6.72 16.45
N THR A 278 -4.01 -7.38 17.38
CA THR A 278 -4.61 -7.84 18.64
C THR A 278 -3.82 -7.29 19.83
N PHE A 279 -4.45 -7.29 21.01
CA PHE A 279 -3.84 -6.79 22.24
C PHE A 279 -3.62 -7.94 23.23
N ALA A 280 -2.35 -8.17 23.59
CA ALA A 280 -1.96 -9.23 24.51
C ALA A 280 -1.76 -8.67 25.94
N HIS A 281 -2.55 -9.17 26.89
CA HIS A 281 -2.42 -8.76 28.29
C HIS A 281 -1.07 -9.22 28.89
N CYS A 282 -0.28 -8.27 29.37
CA CYS A 282 1.05 -8.49 29.92
C CYS A 282 1.04 -8.30 31.46
N PRO A 283 0.96 -9.40 32.24
CA PRO A 283 0.92 -9.32 33.71
C PRO A 283 2.29 -8.93 34.28
N GLY A 284 2.30 -8.13 35.35
CA GLY A 284 3.49 -7.37 35.74
C GLY A 284 4.72 -8.14 36.24
N LYS A 285 4.69 -9.47 36.35
CA LYS A 285 5.86 -10.29 36.70
C LYS A 285 6.38 -11.18 35.56
N ALA A 286 5.64 -11.30 34.46
CA ALA A 286 6.05 -12.12 33.31
C ALA A 286 6.88 -11.29 32.33
N ASP A 287 7.78 -11.95 31.60
CA ASP A 287 8.41 -11.32 30.44
C ASP A 287 7.30 -11.03 29.39
N PRO A 288 7.04 -9.77 29.04
CA PRO A 288 5.98 -9.43 28.10
C PRO A 288 6.21 -10.08 26.73
N ARG A 289 7.45 -10.39 26.34
CA ARG A 289 7.74 -11.12 25.09
C ARG A 289 7.14 -12.52 25.09
N THR A 290 7.02 -13.16 26.25
CA THR A 290 6.34 -14.46 26.37
C THR A 290 4.84 -14.31 26.13
N SER A 291 4.21 -13.26 26.64
CA SER A 291 2.78 -12.97 26.41
C SER A 291 2.45 -12.67 24.95
N LEU A 292 3.38 -12.07 24.20
CA LEU A 292 3.20 -11.76 22.78
C LEU A 292 3.44 -12.97 21.87
N SER A 293 4.21 -13.96 22.35
CA SER A 293 4.57 -15.18 21.62
C SER A 293 3.55 -16.31 21.75
N ALA A 294 2.61 -16.18 22.69
CA ALA A 294 1.49 -17.10 22.89
C ALA A 294 0.39 -16.84 21.85
#